data_AF-A0A257JHS0-F1
#
_entry.id   AF-A0A257JHS0-F1
#
_cell.length_a   1.000
_cell.length_b   1.000
_cell.length_c   1.000
_cell.angle_alpha   90.00
_cell.angle_beta   90.00
_cell.angle_gamma   90.00
#
_symmetry.space_group_name_H-M   'P 1'
#
loop_
_entity.id
_entity.type
_entity.pdbx_description
1 polymer ?
#
loop_
_entity_poly.entity_id
_entity_poly.type
_entity_poly.pdbx_seq_one_letter_code
_entity_poly.pdbx_strand_id
1 'polypeptide(L)'
;WMGDDRVKPAREVLHAAAVPNFRTPEAAVDAFGNIASFYQNQQLLQQTPPPLSTGAQADVEGARLLIEGVLAERRKVLTEMESKALLAAFHIPVTRTMLARSANEAMLIAAQLGYPVALKIDSPDISHKSDVQGVALNVGTATQVRDIYNDMLAAVKQAQPTARINGVSIQPMAVKRHGREIYIGLTTDDPFGPVVTFGAGGTMIELIADRAMELPPLNQFLARRLIERSRVSEMLDEWRGVPAADLEQVEQILLRVSEMVCELPQLREMDINPIIVDETGAVAVDARIVI
;
A
#
# COMPACT_ATOMS: atom_id res chain seq x y z
N TRP A 1 45.97 -4.76 19.70
CA TRP A 1 45.87 -5.29 18.32
C TRP A 1 47.28 -5.41 17.74
N MET A 2 47.54 -6.40 16.90
CA MET A 2 48.89 -6.69 16.38
C MET A 2 49.32 -5.55 15.44
N GLY A 3 50.25 -4.70 15.86
CA GLY A 3 50.77 -3.58 15.07
C GLY A 3 50.44 -2.17 15.58
N ASP A 4 49.72 -2.01 16.69
CA ASP A 4 49.34 -0.68 17.25
C ASP A 4 50.58 0.23 17.47
N ASP A 5 51.64 -0.30 18.08
CA ASP A 5 52.89 0.44 18.32
C ASP A 5 53.62 0.83 17.02
N ARG A 6 53.47 0.04 15.95
CA ARG A 6 54.12 0.28 14.65
C ARG A 6 53.42 1.37 13.84
N VAL A 7 52.11 1.54 14.03
CA VAL A 7 51.29 2.49 13.26
C VAL A 7 51.19 3.85 13.97
N LYS A 8 51.59 3.93 15.24
CA LYS A 8 51.55 5.16 16.06
C LYS A 8 52.19 6.38 15.39
N PRO A 9 53.39 6.33 14.78
CA PRO A 9 53.98 7.51 14.11
C PRO A 9 53.13 8.03 12.95
N ALA A 10 52.50 7.14 12.17
CA ALA A 10 51.61 7.52 11.08
C ALA A 10 50.33 8.19 11.59
N ARG A 11 49.79 7.74 12.73
CA ARG A 11 48.60 8.34 13.35
C ARG A 11 48.86 9.74 13.89
N GLU A 12 50.05 10.00 14.43
CA GLU A 12 50.47 11.33 14.86
C GLU A 12 50.52 12.31 13.68
N VAL A 13 51.02 11.86 12.51
CA VAL A 13 51.00 12.65 11.27
C VAL A 13 49.56 12.95 10.82
N LEU A 14 48.68 11.95 10.79
CA LEU A 14 47.28 12.15 10.41
C LEU A 14 46.54 13.08 11.37
N HIS A 15 46.76 12.92 12.68
CA HIS A 15 46.17 13.78 13.70
C HIS A 15 46.64 15.23 13.56
N ALA A 16 47.94 15.46 13.32
CA ALA A 16 48.49 16.79 13.08
C ALA A 16 47.92 17.45 11.82
N ALA A 17 47.53 16.66 10.81
CA ALA A 17 46.87 17.12 9.59
C ALA A 17 45.33 17.23 9.73
N ALA A 18 44.78 17.07 10.94
CA ALA A 18 43.33 17.03 11.22
C ALA A 18 42.57 15.97 10.39
N VAL A 19 43.26 14.90 9.99
CA VAL A 19 42.64 13.73 9.32
C VAL A 19 42.19 12.75 10.40
N PRO A 20 40.87 12.43 10.50
CA PRO A 20 40.36 11.47 11.47
C PRO A 20 41.06 10.12 11.35
N ASN A 21 41.54 9.58 12.47
CA ASN A 21 42.17 8.26 12.51
C ASN A 21 41.70 7.49 13.75
N PHE A 22 41.45 6.19 13.58
CA PHE A 22 40.84 5.34 14.61
C PHE A 22 41.79 4.23 15.02
N ARG A 23 41.67 3.80 16.28
CA ARG A 23 42.53 2.74 16.83
C ARG A 23 42.11 1.35 16.38
N THR A 24 40.84 1.18 16.09
CA THR A 24 40.27 -0.07 15.63
C THR A 24 39.34 0.21 14.44
N PRO A 25 39.19 -0.75 13.51
CA PRO A 25 38.22 -0.64 12.43
C PRO A 25 36.78 -0.42 12.93
N GLU A 26 36.40 -1.06 14.04
CA GLU A 26 35.07 -0.93 14.65
C GLU A 26 34.79 0.53 15.05
N ALA A 27 35.75 1.20 15.70
CA ALA A 27 35.61 2.61 16.06
C ALA A 27 35.50 3.52 14.83
N ALA A 28 36.14 3.16 13.71
CA ALA A 28 35.99 3.88 12.45
C ALA A 28 34.59 3.69 11.86
N VAL A 29 34.07 2.46 11.88
CA VAL A 29 32.73 2.12 11.39
C VAL A 29 31.66 2.81 12.25
N ASP A 30 31.79 2.79 13.58
CA ASP A 30 30.86 3.47 14.49
C ASP A 30 30.87 4.99 14.28
N ALA A 31 32.04 5.60 14.15
CA ALA A 31 32.15 7.03 13.89
C ALA A 31 31.55 7.41 12.53
N PHE A 32 31.81 6.63 11.49
CA PHE A 32 31.20 6.82 10.18
C PHE A 32 29.68 6.66 10.24
N GLY A 33 29.18 5.62 10.93
CA GLY A 33 27.76 5.38 11.16
C GLY A 33 27.08 6.56 11.85
N ASN A 34 27.69 7.11 12.91
CA ASN A 34 27.17 8.29 13.62
C ASN A 34 27.11 9.54 12.73
N ILE A 35 28.13 9.78 11.90
CA ILE A 35 28.12 10.91 10.96
C ILE A 35 27.06 10.71 9.87
N ALA A 36 26.93 9.49 9.34
CA ALA A 36 25.91 9.15 8.36
C ALA A 36 24.49 9.33 8.95
N SER A 37 24.23 8.83 10.16
CA SER A 37 22.96 9.03 10.87
C SER A 37 22.71 10.50 11.20
N PHE A 38 23.72 11.24 11.64
CA PHE A 38 23.59 12.68 11.90
C PHE A 38 23.23 13.44 10.62
N TYR A 39 23.91 13.16 9.51
CA TYR A 39 23.61 13.78 8.22
C TYR A 39 22.21 13.42 7.71
N GLN A 40 21.80 12.15 7.83
CA GLN A 40 20.43 11.72 7.54
C GLN A 40 19.41 12.47 8.41
N ASN A 41 19.64 12.57 9.71
CA ASN A 41 18.76 13.29 10.63
C ASN A 41 18.68 14.78 10.29
N GLN A 42 19.78 15.42 9.91
CA GLN A 42 19.77 16.81 9.43
C GLN A 42 18.95 16.96 8.16
N GLN A 43 19.07 16.04 7.20
CA GLN A 43 18.24 16.05 6.00
C GLN A 43 16.75 15.92 6.34
N LEU A 44 16.39 14.99 7.24
CA LEU A 44 15.02 14.77 7.70
C LEU A 44 14.46 16.00 8.44
N LEU A 45 15.25 16.64 9.30
CA LEU A 45 14.84 17.86 10.02
C LEU A 45 14.57 19.04 9.08
N GLN A 46 15.24 19.09 7.93
CA GLN A 46 15.04 20.11 6.89
C GLN A 46 13.88 19.80 5.94
N GLN A 47 13.27 18.61 6.05
CA GLN A 47 12.10 18.25 5.26
C GLN A 47 10.85 18.92 5.84
N THR A 48 10.71 20.24 5.62
CA THR A 48 9.40 20.88 5.78
C THR A 48 8.50 20.33 4.69
N PRO A 49 7.32 19.76 5.02
CA PRO A 49 6.40 19.31 3.99
C PRO A 49 6.04 20.50 3.09
N PRO A 50 6.28 20.44 1.76
CA PRO A 50 5.58 21.33 0.85
C PRO A 50 4.06 21.06 0.96
N PRO A 51 3.19 21.93 0.42
CA PRO A 51 1.76 21.63 0.35
C PRO A 51 1.55 20.20 -0.13
N LEU A 52 0.78 19.42 0.66
CA LEU A 52 0.52 18.01 0.42
C LEU A 52 -0.15 17.90 -0.96
N SER A 53 0.64 17.47 -1.94
CA SER A 53 0.34 17.38 -3.37
C SER A 53 0.28 18.72 -4.17
N THR A 54 1.01 18.76 -5.29
CA THR A 54 0.90 19.80 -6.34
C THR A 54 -0.20 19.48 -7.36
N GLY A 55 -1.00 18.44 -7.10
CA GLY A 55 -1.99 17.89 -8.02
C GLY A 55 -3.40 18.44 -7.82
N ALA A 56 -4.38 17.77 -8.44
CA ALA A 56 -5.80 18.07 -8.23
C ALA A 56 -6.16 18.01 -6.74
N GLN A 57 -7.00 18.93 -6.27
CA GLN A 57 -7.44 18.98 -4.89
C GLN A 57 -8.24 17.71 -4.55
N ALA A 58 -7.98 17.12 -3.37
CA ALA A 58 -8.76 15.99 -2.88
C ALA A 58 -10.21 16.41 -2.56
N ASP A 59 -11.16 15.49 -2.76
CA ASP A 59 -12.56 15.66 -2.35
C ASP A 59 -12.74 15.30 -0.87
N VAL A 60 -12.17 16.14 0.00
CA VAL A 60 -12.18 15.93 1.45
C VAL A 60 -13.61 15.94 2.02
N GLU A 61 -14.48 16.80 1.49
CA GLU A 61 -15.87 16.90 1.96
C GLU A 61 -16.68 15.65 1.56
N GLY A 62 -16.53 15.15 0.32
CA GLY A 62 -17.12 13.88 -0.09
C GLY A 62 -16.63 12.69 0.75
N ALA A 63 -15.33 12.66 1.05
CA ALA A 63 -14.73 11.66 1.92
C ALA A 63 -15.30 11.69 3.35
N ARG A 64 -15.47 12.88 3.94
CA ARG A 64 -16.07 13.05 5.27
C ARG A 64 -17.53 12.61 5.30
N LEU A 65 -18.33 13.00 4.31
CA LEU A 65 -19.73 12.56 4.21
C LEU A 65 -19.86 11.04 4.09
N LEU A 66 -18.96 10.38 3.37
CA LEU A 66 -18.91 8.92 3.29
C LEU A 66 -18.66 8.30 4.67
N ILE A 67 -17.65 8.80 5.39
CA ILE A 67 -17.31 8.35 6.75
C ILE A 67 -18.49 8.55 7.71
N GLU A 68 -19.14 9.72 7.67
CA GLU A 68 -20.32 10.01 8.48
C GLU A 68 -21.47 9.05 8.21
N GLY A 69 -21.71 8.69 6.93
CA GLY A 69 -22.71 7.69 6.56
C GLY A 69 -22.43 6.32 7.17
N VAL A 70 -21.18 5.86 7.11
CA VAL A 70 -20.75 4.57 7.69
C VAL A 70 -20.93 4.58 9.21
N LEU A 71 -20.56 5.67 9.89
CA LEU A 71 -20.72 5.82 11.34
C LEU A 71 -22.20 5.89 11.75
N ALA A 72 -23.06 6.54 10.96
CA ALA A 72 -24.50 6.59 11.19
C ALA A 72 -25.14 5.19 11.16
N GLU A 73 -24.61 4.29 10.33
CA GLU A 73 -24.99 2.87 10.29
C GLU A 73 -24.38 2.03 11.42
N ARG A 74 -23.64 2.66 12.36
CA ARG A 74 -22.91 2.01 13.46
C ARG A 74 -21.87 0.99 12.98
N ARG A 75 -21.34 1.19 11.76
CA ARG A 75 -20.22 0.43 11.22
C ARG A 75 -18.92 1.19 11.47
N LYS A 76 -17.83 0.44 11.56
CA LYS A 76 -16.46 0.96 11.64
C LYS A 76 -15.58 0.47 10.49
N VAL A 77 -16.07 -0.47 9.70
CA VAL A 77 -15.37 -1.06 8.58
C VAL A 77 -16.13 -0.67 7.32
N LEU A 78 -15.42 -0.08 6.37
CA LEU A 78 -15.95 0.27 5.07
C LEU A 78 -16.07 -0.99 4.21
N THR A 79 -17.11 -1.04 3.37
CA THR A 79 -17.20 -2.04 2.28
C THR A 79 -16.08 -1.82 1.26
N GLU A 80 -15.87 -2.78 0.36
CA GLU A 80 -14.85 -2.65 -0.69
C GLU A 80 -15.14 -1.44 -1.61
N MET A 81 -16.41 -1.20 -1.92
CA MET A 81 -16.83 -0.04 -2.73
C MET A 81 -16.61 1.29 -1.99
N GLU A 82 -16.97 1.37 -0.71
CA GLU A 82 -16.74 2.55 0.12
C GLU A 82 -15.24 2.83 0.28
N SER A 83 -14.43 1.80 0.53
CA SER A 83 -12.98 1.92 0.66
C SER A 83 -12.36 2.46 -0.64
N LYS A 84 -12.74 1.90 -1.80
CA LYS A 84 -12.26 2.38 -3.10
C LYS A 84 -12.76 3.79 -3.44
N ALA A 85 -13.98 4.15 -3.05
CA ALA A 85 -14.50 5.51 -3.21
C ALA A 85 -13.71 6.52 -2.37
N LEU A 86 -13.35 6.15 -1.13
CA LEU A 86 -12.51 6.98 -0.28
C LEU A 86 -11.12 7.18 -0.88
N LEU A 87 -10.47 6.11 -1.37
CA LEU A 87 -9.20 6.19 -2.08
C LEU A 87 -9.29 7.10 -3.32
N ALA A 88 -10.34 6.96 -4.12
CA ALA A 88 -10.56 7.75 -5.32
C ALA A 88 -10.78 9.25 -5.03
N ALA A 89 -11.38 9.60 -3.89
CA ALA A 89 -11.54 10.99 -3.44
C ALA A 89 -10.18 11.69 -3.22
N PHE A 90 -9.13 10.93 -2.92
CA PHE A 90 -7.75 11.40 -2.81
C PHE A 90 -6.92 11.08 -4.06
N HIS A 91 -7.56 10.84 -5.21
CA HIS A 91 -6.89 10.57 -6.49
C HIS A 91 -5.97 9.33 -6.50
N ILE A 92 -6.19 8.38 -5.59
CA ILE A 92 -5.50 7.09 -5.63
C ILE A 92 -6.19 6.22 -6.70
N PRO A 93 -5.48 5.73 -7.73
CA PRO A 93 -6.09 4.95 -8.80
C PRO A 93 -6.65 3.62 -8.26
N VAL A 94 -7.92 3.34 -8.51
CA VAL A 94 -8.62 2.12 -8.06
C VAL A 94 -9.29 1.40 -9.24
N THR A 95 -9.46 0.08 -9.14
CA THR A 95 -10.27 -0.66 -10.11
C THR A 95 -11.74 -0.28 -10.02
N ARG A 96 -12.37 -0.05 -11.18
CA ARG A 96 -13.82 0.21 -11.25
C ARG A 96 -14.58 -1.02 -10.74
N THR A 97 -15.30 -0.84 -9.63
CA THR A 97 -15.98 -1.93 -8.92
C THR A 97 -17.48 -1.64 -8.88
N MET A 98 -18.30 -2.65 -9.18
CA MET A 98 -19.77 -2.55 -9.14
C MET A 98 -20.36 -3.73 -8.37
N LEU A 99 -21.39 -3.50 -7.56
CA LEU A 99 -22.07 -4.54 -6.79
C LEU A 99 -23.20 -5.18 -7.60
N ALA A 100 -23.21 -6.51 -7.66
CA ALA A 100 -24.30 -7.31 -8.19
C ALA A 100 -25.05 -8.00 -7.05
N ARG A 101 -26.39 -7.94 -7.06
CA ARG A 101 -27.28 -8.63 -6.10
C ARG A 101 -27.95 -9.87 -6.68
N SER A 102 -27.72 -10.15 -7.96
CA SER A 102 -28.15 -11.38 -8.62
C SER A 102 -27.14 -11.83 -9.68
N ALA A 103 -27.20 -13.11 -10.06
CA ALA A 103 -26.37 -13.64 -11.15
C ALA A 103 -26.61 -12.90 -12.48
N ASN A 104 -27.87 -12.50 -12.74
CA ASN A 104 -28.22 -11.72 -13.94
C ASN A 104 -27.59 -10.32 -13.92
N GLU A 105 -27.64 -9.64 -12.77
CA GLU A 105 -26.95 -8.36 -12.59
C GLU A 105 -25.43 -8.52 -12.77
N ALA A 106 -24.84 -9.58 -12.20
CA ALA A 106 -23.42 -9.86 -12.32
C ALA A 106 -23.00 -10.05 -13.79
N MET A 107 -23.80 -10.77 -14.59
CA MET A 107 -23.57 -10.94 -16.02
C MET A 107 -23.62 -9.61 -16.80
N LEU A 108 -24.62 -8.77 -16.51
CA LEU A 108 -24.77 -7.46 -17.16
C LEU A 108 -23.61 -6.53 -16.82
N ILE A 109 -23.24 -6.48 -15.54
CA ILE A 109 -22.12 -5.69 -15.04
C ILE A 109 -20.81 -6.17 -15.66
N ALA A 110 -20.56 -7.48 -15.70
CA ALA A 110 -19.35 -8.04 -16.31
C ALA A 110 -19.26 -7.72 -17.81
N ALA A 111 -20.38 -7.82 -18.54
CA ALA A 111 -20.44 -7.44 -19.95
C ALA A 111 -20.16 -5.94 -20.17
N GLN A 112 -20.62 -5.09 -19.25
CA GLN A 112 -20.36 -3.64 -19.31
C GLN A 112 -18.90 -3.29 -19.00
N LEU A 113 -18.28 -3.97 -18.02
CA LEU A 113 -16.89 -3.75 -17.63
C LEU A 113 -15.88 -4.32 -18.63
N GLY A 114 -16.27 -5.36 -19.37
CA GLY A 114 -15.40 -6.11 -20.26
C GLY A 114 -14.66 -7.24 -19.54
N TYR A 115 -14.36 -8.31 -20.27
CA TYR A 115 -13.71 -9.51 -19.76
C TYR A 115 -12.17 -9.45 -19.95
N PRO A 116 -11.39 -10.16 -19.12
CA PRO A 116 -11.82 -10.95 -17.96
C PRO A 116 -12.13 -10.09 -16.72
N VAL A 117 -13.05 -10.56 -15.89
CA VAL A 117 -13.44 -9.92 -14.62
C VAL A 117 -13.07 -10.77 -13.41
N ALA A 118 -13.05 -10.14 -12.24
CA ALA A 118 -13.03 -10.80 -10.93
C ALA A 118 -14.40 -10.64 -10.24
N LEU A 119 -14.81 -11.68 -9.54
CA LEU A 119 -15.96 -11.72 -8.65
C LEU A 119 -15.45 -11.85 -7.21
N LYS A 120 -15.94 -11.01 -6.30
CA LYS A 120 -15.59 -11.06 -4.88
C LYS A 120 -16.85 -10.93 -4.03
N ILE A 121 -16.97 -11.74 -2.99
CA ILE A 121 -18.09 -11.65 -2.05
C ILE A 121 -18.03 -10.30 -1.31
N ASP A 122 -19.16 -9.58 -1.27
CA ASP A 122 -19.30 -8.39 -0.44
C ASP A 122 -20.14 -8.72 0.80
N SER A 123 -19.46 -8.73 1.95
CA SER A 123 -20.09 -9.05 3.23
C SER A 123 -19.31 -8.37 4.37
N PRO A 124 -20.00 -7.65 5.28
CA PRO A 124 -19.35 -7.10 6.47
C PRO A 124 -18.90 -8.18 7.47
N ASP A 125 -19.42 -9.40 7.34
CA ASP A 125 -19.15 -10.51 8.26
C ASP A 125 -17.99 -11.41 7.76
N ILE A 126 -17.53 -11.20 6.51
CA ILE A 126 -16.47 -11.99 5.86
C ILE A 126 -15.27 -11.08 5.59
N SER A 127 -14.29 -11.10 6.49
CA SER A 127 -13.04 -10.35 6.29
C SER A 127 -12.08 -11.05 5.32
N HIS A 128 -11.85 -12.35 5.51
CA HIS A 128 -10.98 -13.16 4.63
C HIS A 128 -11.80 -13.87 3.55
N LYS A 129 -12.04 -13.17 2.44
CA LYS A 129 -12.90 -13.64 1.33
C LYS A 129 -12.40 -14.97 0.74
N SER A 130 -11.10 -15.15 0.61
CA SER A 130 -10.50 -16.36 0.03
C SER A 130 -10.79 -17.63 0.84
N ASP A 131 -10.88 -17.52 2.17
CA ASP A 131 -11.07 -18.66 3.08
C ASP A 131 -12.44 -19.32 2.91
N VAL A 132 -13.42 -18.56 2.41
CA VAL A 132 -14.80 -19.01 2.16
C VAL A 132 -15.10 -19.18 0.67
N GLN A 133 -14.07 -19.29 -0.17
CA GLN A 133 -14.19 -19.31 -1.64
C GLN A 133 -14.93 -18.09 -2.20
N GLY A 134 -14.86 -16.97 -1.50
CA GLY A 134 -15.49 -15.70 -1.84
C GLY A 134 -14.71 -14.86 -2.86
N VAL A 135 -13.75 -15.44 -3.58
CA VAL A 135 -12.96 -14.75 -4.62
C VAL A 135 -12.83 -15.67 -5.82
N ALA A 136 -13.19 -15.16 -7.00
CA ALA A 136 -12.98 -15.83 -8.28
C ALA A 136 -12.36 -14.84 -9.26
N LEU A 137 -11.22 -15.21 -9.85
CA LEU A 137 -10.43 -14.36 -10.74
C LEU A 137 -10.48 -14.90 -12.18
N ASN A 138 -10.10 -14.06 -13.16
CA ASN A 138 -9.97 -14.44 -14.57
C ASN A 138 -11.25 -15.04 -15.19
N VAL A 139 -12.43 -14.52 -14.82
CA VAL A 139 -13.71 -14.98 -15.36
C VAL A 139 -13.92 -14.36 -16.73
N GLY A 140 -14.00 -15.19 -17.77
CA GLY A 140 -13.87 -14.75 -19.16
C GLY A 140 -15.18 -14.66 -19.95
N THR A 141 -16.30 -15.17 -19.42
CA THR A 141 -17.58 -15.23 -20.15
C THR A 141 -18.78 -15.02 -19.24
N ALA A 142 -19.90 -14.58 -19.82
CA ALA A 142 -21.15 -14.36 -19.08
C ALA A 142 -21.67 -15.65 -18.41
N THR A 143 -21.54 -16.80 -19.09
CA THR A 143 -21.94 -18.10 -18.54
C THR A 143 -21.11 -18.46 -17.31
N GLN A 144 -19.79 -18.28 -17.39
CA GLN A 144 -18.91 -18.50 -16.23
C GLN A 144 -19.24 -17.55 -15.07
N VAL A 145 -19.53 -16.27 -15.35
CA VAL A 145 -19.95 -15.30 -14.31
C VAL A 145 -21.18 -15.80 -13.56
N ARG A 146 -22.21 -16.27 -14.27
CA ARG A 146 -23.44 -16.80 -13.67
C ARG A 146 -23.17 -18.00 -12.79
N ASP A 147 -22.41 -18.96 -13.32
CA ASP A 147 -22.17 -20.24 -12.65
C ASP A 147 -21.32 -20.00 -11.39
N ILE A 148 -20.23 -19.23 -11.50
CA ILE A 148 -19.37 -18.83 -10.38
C ILE A 148 -20.13 -18.02 -9.33
N TYR A 149 -21.02 -17.11 -9.74
CA TYR A 149 -21.83 -16.34 -8.79
C TYR A 149 -22.68 -17.26 -7.89
N ASN A 150 -23.35 -18.25 -8.50
CA ASN A 150 -24.18 -19.19 -7.75
C ASN A 150 -23.35 -20.11 -6.85
N ASP A 151 -22.24 -20.64 -7.38
CA ASP A 151 -21.33 -21.52 -6.64
C ASP A 151 -20.70 -20.80 -5.45
N MET A 152 -20.27 -19.54 -5.64
CA MET A 152 -19.72 -18.69 -4.59
C MET A 152 -20.73 -18.45 -3.46
N LEU A 153 -21.97 -18.08 -3.79
CA LEU A 153 -23.00 -17.89 -2.75
C LEU A 153 -23.32 -19.18 -2.00
N ALA A 154 -23.33 -20.32 -2.68
CA ALA A 154 -23.55 -21.61 -2.05
C ALA A 154 -22.40 -21.97 -1.10
N ALA A 155 -21.14 -21.82 -1.54
CA ALA A 155 -19.96 -22.10 -0.75
C ALA A 155 -19.87 -21.19 0.50
N VAL A 156 -20.09 -19.89 0.34
CA VAL A 156 -20.09 -18.92 1.44
C VAL A 156 -21.18 -19.25 2.45
N LYS A 157 -22.41 -19.56 2.00
CA LYS A 157 -23.51 -19.92 2.90
C LYS A 157 -23.26 -21.24 3.63
N GLN A 158 -22.54 -22.17 3.03
CA GLN A 158 -22.14 -23.42 3.69
C GLN A 158 -21.06 -23.17 4.74
N ALA A 159 -20.06 -22.34 4.44
CA ALA A 159 -18.96 -22.03 5.34
C ALA A 159 -19.39 -21.12 6.51
N GLN A 160 -20.25 -20.12 6.23
CA GLN A 160 -20.75 -19.16 7.21
C GLN A 160 -22.26 -18.89 7.04
N PRO A 161 -23.13 -19.76 7.58
CA PRO A 161 -24.57 -19.70 7.37
C PRO A 161 -25.25 -18.42 7.88
N THR A 162 -24.63 -17.73 8.84
CA THR A 162 -25.17 -16.52 9.46
C THR A 162 -24.59 -15.22 8.89
N ALA A 163 -23.66 -15.31 7.94
CA ALA A 163 -23.04 -14.14 7.34
C ALA A 163 -24.07 -13.36 6.51
N ARG A 164 -24.12 -12.04 6.72
CA ARG A 164 -24.90 -11.10 5.91
C ARG A 164 -24.15 -10.87 4.61
N ILE A 165 -24.77 -11.22 3.48
CA ILE A 165 -24.18 -11.03 2.15
C ILE A 165 -24.92 -9.87 1.49
N ASN A 166 -24.19 -8.80 1.15
CA ASN A 166 -24.74 -7.67 0.43
C ASN A 166 -24.86 -7.94 -1.07
N GLY A 167 -23.99 -8.80 -1.59
CA GLY A 167 -23.93 -9.19 -3.00
C GLY A 167 -22.54 -9.70 -3.38
N VAL A 168 -22.20 -9.56 -4.67
CA VAL A 168 -20.88 -9.87 -5.23
C VAL A 168 -20.36 -8.65 -5.97
N SER A 169 -19.18 -8.18 -5.58
CA SER A 169 -18.46 -7.13 -6.29
C SER A 169 -17.84 -7.69 -7.56
N ILE A 170 -18.08 -6.99 -8.67
CA ILE A 170 -17.54 -7.29 -10.00
C ILE A 170 -16.57 -6.17 -10.37
N GLN A 171 -15.37 -6.54 -10.81
CA GLN A 171 -14.34 -5.60 -11.24
C GLN A 171 -13.55 -6.17 -12.43
N PRO A 172 -13.00 -5.33 -13.32
CA PRO A 172 -12.10 -5.80 -14.36
C PRO A 172 -10.82 -6.37 -13.74
N MET A 173 -10.23 -7.38 -14.37
CA MET A 173 -8.88 -7.82 -14.02
C MET A 173 -7.87 -6.73 -14.37
N ALA A 174 -7.03 -6.35 -13.41
CA ALA A 174 -5.90 -5.46 -13.65
C ALA A 174 -4.77 -6.24 -14.33
N VAL A 175 -4.89 -6.45 -15.65
CA VAL A 175 -3.91 -7.18 -16.45
C VAL A 175 -2.77 -6.24 -16.85
N LYS A 176 -1.70 -6.24 -16.08
CA LYS A 176 -0.44 -5.55 -16.38
C LYS A 176 0.61 -6.60 -16.71
N ARG A 177 1.16 -6.60 -17.94
CA ARG A 177 2.09 -7.64 -18.42
C ARG A 177 3.31 -7.79 -17.50
N HIS A 178 3.76 -6.68 -16.94
CA HIS A 178 4.88 -6.57 -16.01
C HIS A 178 4.42 -6.07 -14.63
N GLY A 179 3.16 -6.39 -14.27
CA GLY A 179 2.55 -6.00 -13.02
C GLY A 179 3.26 -6.58 -11.83
N ARG A 180 3.71 -5.71 -10.93
CA ARG A 180 4.32 -6.02 -9.65
C ARG A 180 3.34 -5.63 -8.54
N GLU A 181 3.18 -6.50 -7.56
CA GLU A 181 2.27 -6.26 -6.44
C GLU A 181 3.02 -5.59 -5.30
N ILE A 182 2.54 -4.42 -4.88
CA ILE A 182 3.00 -3.69 -3.71
C ILE A 182 1.87 -3.52 -2.70
N TYR A 183 2.25 -3.21 -1.48
CA TYR A 183 1.38 -3.00 -0.33
C TYR A 183 1.58 -1.59 0.21
N ILE A 184 0.47 -0.91 0.50
CA ILE A 184 0.47 0.32 1.30
C ILE A 184 -0.53 0.16 2.44
N GLY A 185 -0.01 0.29 3.66
CA GLY A 185 -0.79 0.16 4.88
C GLY A 185 -0.76 1.43 5.73
N LEU A 186 -1.73 1.54 6.62
CA LEU A 186 -1.80 2.53 7.67
C LEU A 186 -2.25 1.86 8.95
N THR A 187 -1.62 2.21 10.06
CA THR A 187 -2.11 1.89 11.40
C THR A 187 -1.99 3.12 12.28
N THR A 188 -3.04 3.45 13.01
CA THR A 188 -3.07 4.57 13.96
C THR A 188 -3.07 4.02 15.37
N ASP A 189 -1.93 4.17 16.06
CA ASP A 189 -1.74 3.77 17.45
C ASP A 189 -1.72 4.99 18.37
N ASP A 190 -2.27 4.87 19.58
CA ASP A 190 -2.40 5.99 20.52
C ASP A 190 -1.05 6.64 20.92
N PRO A 191 0.06 5.92 21.16
CA PRO A 191 1.34 6.54 21.52
C PRO A 191 2.09 7.20 20.34
N PHE A 192 1.88 6.75 19.10
CA PHE A 192 2.68 7.15 17.94
C PHE A 192 1.89 7.94 16.89
N GLY A 193 0.56 7.92 16.96
CA GLY A 193 -0.29 8.42 15.90
C GLY A 193 -0.29 7.49 14.68
N PRO A 194 -0.64 8.02 13.50
CA PRO A 194 -0.65 7.24 12.27
C PRO A 194 0.76 6.85 11.81
N VAL A 195 0.90 5.63 11.31
CA VAL A 195 2.12 5.08 10.71
C VAL A 195 1.79 4.53 9.34
N VAL A 196 2.45 5.02 8.29
CA VAL A 196 2.34 4.50 6.93
C VAL A 196 3.35 3.38 6.74
N THR A 197 2.92 2.25 6.20
CA THR A 197 3.76 1.10 5.88
C THR A 197 3.80 0.86 4.37
N PHE A 198 4.96 0.53 3.83
CA PHE A 198 5.18 0.20 2.42
C PHE A 198 5.95 -1.11 2.30
N GLY A 199 5.62 -1.95 1.32
CA GLY A 199 6.32 -3.21 1.08
C GLY A 199 5.80 -4.01 -0.10
N ALA A 200 6.25 -5.27 -0.20
CA ALA A 200 5.75 -6.21 -1.18
C ALA A 200 4.26 -6.57 -0.93
N GLY A 201 3.47 -6.61 -2.01
CA GLY A 201 2.05 -6.96 -1.99
C GLY A 201 1.79 -8.44 -2.25
N GLY A 202 0.51 -8.81 -2.21
CA GLY A 202 0.07 -10.18 -2.48
C GLY A 202 0.22 -11.12 -1.28
N THR A 203 0.08 -12.42 -1.54
CA THR A 203 0.16 -13.46 -0.49
C THR A 203 1.56 -13.64 0.08
N MET A 204 2.58 -13.05 -0.54
CA MET A 204 3.98 -13.17 -0.12
C MET A 204 4.34 -12.22 1.04
N ILE A 205 3.45 -11.28 1.41
CA ILE A 205 3.66 -10.29 2.46
C ILE A 205 3.87 -10.91 3.86
N GLU A 206 3.32 -12.10 4.11
CA GLU A 206 3.49 -12.81 5.40
C GLU A 206 4.82 -13.55 5.47
N LEU A 207 5.39 -13.96 4.33
CA LEU A 207 6.65 -14.70 4.27
C LEU A 207 7.88 -13.80 4.19
N ILE A 208 7.75 -12.65 3.54
CA ILE A 208 8.83 -11.69 3.36
C ILE A 208 8.50 -10.55 4.32
N ALA A 209 9.20 -10.48 5.45
CA ALA A 209 9.12 -9.36 6.41
C ALA A 209 9.71 -8.06 5.81
N ASP A 210 9.23 -7.69 4.63
CA ASP A 210 9.60 -6.53 3.86
C ASP A 210 8.59 -5.42 4.13
N ARG A 211 8.81 -4.68 5.21
CA ARG A 211 7.99 -3.55 5.61
C ARG A 211 8.91 -2.40 5.98
N ALA A 212 8.83 -1.33 5.21
CA ALA A 212 9.37 -0.03 5.59
C ALA A 212 8.22 0.81 6.16
N MET A 213 8.52 1.67 7.14
CA MET A 213 7.53 2.50 7.83
C MET A 213 7.97 3.96 7.84
N GLU A 214 7.00 4.87 7.83
CA GLU A 214 7.23 6.31 7.98
C GLU A 214 6.02 6.99 8.63
N LEU A 215 6.26 8.10 9.34
CA LEU A 215 5.21 8.89 9.97
C LEU A 215 4.72 9.99 9.01
N PRO A 216 3.41 10.16 8.79
CA PRO A 216 2.90 11.30 8.03
C PRO A 216 3.00 12.59 8.87
N PRO A 217 3.03 13.79 8.23
CA PRO A 217 2.92 14.01 6.80
C PRO A 217 4.18 13.64 6.02
N LEU A 218 4.00 12.92 4.91
CA LEU A 218 5.07 12.59 3.97
C LEU A 218 5.26 13.74 2.97
N ASN A 219 6.52 14.05 2.68
CA ASN A 219 6.89 14.79 1.49
C ASN A 219 7.53 13.84 0.46
N GLN A 220 7.84 14.35 -0.73
CA GLN A 220 8.39 13.51 -1.81
C GLN A 220 9.70 12.81 -1.41
N PHE A 221 10.56 13.48 -0.65
CA PHE A 221 11.79 12.86 -0.14
C PHE A 221 11.49 11.69 0.80
N LEU A 222 10.58 11.86 1.76
CA LEU A 222 10.17 10.81 2.69
C LEU A 222 9.48 9.64 1.97
N ALA A 223 8.60 9.92 1.01
CA ALA A 223 7.95 8.88 0.20
C ALA A 223 8.97 8.06 -0.59
N ARG A 224 9.92 8.72 -1.25
CA ARG A 224 11.00 8.04 -1.97
C ARG A 224 11.89 7.21 -1.05
N ARG A 225 12.29 7.76 0.09
CA ARG A 225 13.07 7.03 1.11
C ARG A 225 12.31 5.82 1.67
N LEU A 226 11.00 5.94 1.86
CA LEU A 226 10.15 4.85 2.30
C LEU A 226 10.18 3.69 1.28
N ILE A 227 10.09 3.99 -0.01
CA ILE A 227 10.23 2.99 -1.09
C ILE A 227 11.64 2.38 -1.07
N GLU A 228 12.69 3.20 -1.09
CA GLU A 228 14.11 2.76 -1.14
C GLU A 228 14.49 1.83 0.03
N ARG A 229 13.87 2.00 1.21
CA ARG A 229 14.12 1.14 2.38
C ARG A 229 13.45 -0.24 2.31
N SER A 230 12.48 -0.42 1.42
CA SER A 230 11.83 -1.71 1.21
C SER A 230 12.65 -2.60 0.28
N ARG A 231 12.61 -3.91 0.48
CA ARG A 231 13.24 -4.92 -0.37
C ARG A 231 12.53 -5.03 -1.73
N VAL A 232 11.24 -4.69 -1.80
CA VAL A 232 10.50 -4.64 -3.07
C VAL A 232 11.03 -3.57 -4.01
N SER A 233 11.77 -2.56 -3.52
CA SER A 233 12.39 -1.53 -4.38
C SER A 233 13.24 -2.14 -5.50
N GLU A 234 14.04 -3.18 -5.22
CA GLU A 234 14.86 -3.87 -6.22
C GLU A 234 14.02 -4.54 -7.33
N MET A 235 12.77 -4.94 -7.02
CA MET A 235 11.85 -5.50 -8.01
C MET A 235 11.12 -4.42 -8.83
N LEU A 236 11.03 -3.20 -8.29
CA LEU A 236 10.43 -2.06 -8.99
C LEU A 236 11.40 -1.44 -10.01
N ASP A 237 12.71 -1.67 -9.87
CA ASP A 237 13.70 -1.27 -10.88
C ASP A 237 13.65 -2.14 -12.15
N GLU A 238 14.46 -1.77 -13.14
CA GLU A 238 14.63 -2.56 -14.35
C GLU A 238 15.29 -3.92 -14.02
N TRP A 239 14.66 -5.01 -14.41
CA TRP A 239 15.17 -6.35 -14.10
C TRP A 239 15.01 -7.31 -15.27
N ARG A 240 16.12 -7.87 -15.75
CA ARG A 240 16.18 -8.91 -16.81
C ARG A 240 15.31 -8.61 -18.04
N GLY A 241 15.33 -7.36 -18.52
CA GLY A 241 14.55 -6.93 -19.69
C GLY A 241 13.08 -6.61 -19.39
N VAL A 242 12.67 -6.63 -18.13
CA VAL A 242 11.41 -6.03 -17.65
C VAL A 242 11.69 -4.56 -17.32
N PRO A 243 10.94 -3.60 -17.88
CA PRO A 243 11.13 -2.17 -17.59
C PRO A 243 10.91 -1.84 -16.10
N ALA A 244 11.51 -0.75 -15.63
CA ALA A 244 11.21 -0.21 -14.30
C ALA A 244 9.71 0.13 -14.17
N ALA A 245 9.19 -0.04 -12.96
CA ALA A 245 7.84 0.39 -12.60
C ALA A 245 7.78 1.92 -12.60
N ASP A 246 6.57 2.46 -12.74
CA ASP A 246 6.30 3.88 -12.56
C ASP A 246 6.42 4.26 -11.07
N LEU A 247 7.65 4.48 -10.63
CA LEU A 247 7.98 4.87 -9.27
C LEU A 247 7.39 6.23 -8.89
N GLU A 248 7.25 7.14 -9.87
CA GLU A 248 6.63 8.45 -9.63
C GLU A 248 5.15 8.27 -9.24
N GLN A 249 4.41 7.40 -9.93
CA GLN A 249 3.03 7.09 -9.56
C GLN A 249 2.93 6.45 -8.17
N VAL A 250 3.89 5.63 -7.75
CA VAL A 250 3.96 5.07 -6.39
C VAL A 250 4.22 6.16 -5.34
N GLU A 251 5.18 7.05 -5.60
CA GLU A 251 5.44 8.22 -4.74
C GLU A 251 4.17 9.08 -4.58
N GLN A 252 3.46 9.35 -5.67
CA GLN A 252 2.20 10.11 -5.64
C GLN A 252 1.13 9.42 -4.80
N ILE A 253 0.98 8.09 -4.90
CA ILE A 253 0.01 7.35 -4.07
C ILE A 253 0.38 7.50 -2.59
N LEU A 254 1.66 7.38 -2.21
CA LEU A 254 2.10 7.57 -0.82
C LEU A 254 1.81 8.98 -0.30
N LEU A 255 2.02 10.01 -1.13
CA LEU A 255 1.67 11.38 -0.78
C LEU A 255 0.16 11.56 -0.59
N ARG A 256 -0.67 10.95 -1.44
CA ARG A 256 -2.13 10.98 -1.31
C ARG A 256 -2.63 10.21 -0.09
N VAL A 257 -2.01 9.08 0.24
CA VAL A 257 -2.27 8.36 1.50
C VAL A 257 -1.93 9.25 2.69
N SER A 258 -0.78 9.94 2.64
CA SER A 258 -0.41 10.87 3.70
C SER A 258 -1.40 12.04 3.84
N GLU A 259 -1.84 12.63 2.73
CA GLU A 259 -2.85 13.69 2.71
C GLU A 259 -4.17 13.20 3.32
N MET A 260 -4.63 12.01 2.91
CA MET A 260 -5.84 11.38 3.41
C MET A 260 -5.83 11.17 4.93
N VAL A 261 -4.71 10.69 5.48
CA VAL A 261 -4.55 10.49 6.93
C VAL A 261 -4.59 11.80 7.70
N CYS A 262 -3.99 12.87 7.15
CA CYS A 262 -3.99 14.19 7.77
C CYS A 262 -5.39 14.83 7.76
N GLU A 263 -6.17 14.62 6.70
CA GLU A 263 -7.50 15.23 6.53
C GLU A 263 -8.63 14.43 7.21
N LEU A 264 -8.43 13.14 7.46
CA LEU A 264 -9.41 12.20 8.00
C LEU A 264 -8.93 11.57 9.33
N PRO A 265 -9.04 12.28 10.46
CA PRO A 265 -8.58 11.79 11.76
C PRO A 265 -9.32 10.55 12.27
N GLN A 266 -10.48 10.23 11.69
CA GLN A 266 -11.22 9.00 11.97
C GLN A 266 -10.49 7.76 11.44
N LEU A 267 -9.58 7.89 10.46
CA LEU A 267 -8.92 6.75 9.84
C LEU A 267 -8.00 6.01 10.83
N ARG A 268 -8.39 4.79 11.22
CA ARG A 268 -7.64 3.97 12.20
C ARG A 268 -6.75 2.93 11.55
N GLU A 269 -7.22 2.30 10.49
CA GLU A 269 -6.49 1.26 9.76
C GLU A 269 -6.81 1.39 8.28
N MET A 270 -5.80 1.19 7.43
CA MET A 270 -6.00 1.00 6.00
C MET A 270 -5.04 -0.05 5.49
N ASP A 271 -5.54 -0.91 4.62
CA ASP A 271 -4.79 -1.93 3.92
C ASP A 271 -5.15 -1.84 2.43
N ILE A 272 -4.21 -1.38 1.60
CA ILE A 272 -4.33 -1.39 0.14
C ILE A 272 -3.47 -2.52 -0.40
N ASN A 273 -4.11 -3.66 -0.69
CA ASN A 273 -3.40 -4.88 -1.07
C ASN A 273 -4.19 -5.78 -2.05
N PRO A 274 -3.69 -6.02 -3.27
CA PRO A 274 -2.48 -5.44 -3.85
C PRO A 274 -2.77 -4.09 -4.52
N ILE A 275 -1.74 -3.25 -4.58
CA ILE A 275 -1.58 -2.25 -5.64
C ILE A 275 -0.73 -2.91 -6.72
N ILE A 276 -1.21 -2.94 -7.96
CA ILE A 276 -0.46 -3.49 -9.10
C ILE A 276 0.18 -2.34 -9.86
N VAL A 277 1.51 -2.35 -9.98
CA VAL A 277 2.30 -1.34 -10.68
C VAL A 277 3.11 -1.94 -11.82
N ASP A 278 3.16 -1.23 -12.95
CA ASP A 278 4.06 -1.51 -14.07
C ASP A 278 4.65 -0.18 -14.60
N GLU A 279 5.30 -0.22 -15.77
CA GLU A 279 5.90 0.96 -16.41
C GLU A 279 4.90 2.04 -16.86
N THR A 280 3.60 1.74 -16.86
CA THR A 280 2.52 2.63 -17.30
C THR A 280 1.71 3.22 -16.15
N GLY A 281 1.98 2.80 -14.91
CA GLY A 281 1.33 3.32 -13.72
C GLY A 281 0.89 2.22 -12.74
N ALA A 282 0.13 2.63 -11.73
CA ALA A 282 -0.29 1.80 -10.60
C ALA A 282 -1.82 1.82 -10.42
N VAL A 283 -2.39 0.72 -9.91
CA VAL A 283 -3.82 0.62 -9.58
C VAL A 283 -4.06 -0.24 -8.35
N ALA A 284 -4.84 0.26 -7.40
CA ALA A 284 -5.31 -0.47 -6.23
C ALA A 284 -6.46 -1.42 -6.62
N VAL A 285 -6.28 -2.71 -6.34
CA VAL A 285 -7.20 -3.78 -6.75
C VAL A 285 -8.12 -4.23 -5.62
N ASP A 286 -7.65 -4.12 -4.38
CA ASP A 286 -8.41 -4.30 -3.15
C ASP A 286 -8.02 -3.23 -2.14
N ALA A 287 -8.94 -2.92 -1.24
CA ALA A 287 -8.72 -1.99 -0.16
C ALA A 287 -9.65 -2.32 1.02
N ARG A 288 -9.11 -2.29 2.22
CA ARG A 288 -9.84 -2.41 3.48
C ARG A 288 -9.55 -1.19 4.33
N ILE A 289 -10.58 -0.51 4.79
CA ILE A 289 -10.46 0.68 5.62
C ILE A 289 -11.29 0.53 6.90
N VAL A 290 -10.69 0.90 8.03
CA VAL A 290 -11.32 0.96 9.35
C VAL A 290 -11.23 2.39 9.89
N ILE A 291 -12.36 2.87 10.41
CA ILE A 291 -12.55 4.20 11.01
C ILE A 291 -12.97 4.12 12.49
#